data_AF-A0A4U1EKP6-F1
#
_entry.id   AF-A0A4U1EKP6-F1
#
_cell.length_a   1.000
_cell.length_b   1.000
_cell.length_c   1.000
_cell.angle_alpha   90.00
_cell.angle_beta   90.00
_cell.angle_gamma   90.00
#
_symmetry.space_group_name_H-M   'P 1'
#
loop_
_entity.id
_entity.type
_entity.pdbx_description
1 polymer ?
#
loop_
_entity_poly.entity_id
_entity_poly.type
_entity_poly.pdbx_seq_one_letter_code
_entity_poly.pdbx_strand_id
1 'polypeptide(L)'
;MIAKKCQRRQKSQKKPRHLGPLDDSWQERLADVVTPLWRLSHEQLKVKFEAQKKILQRLEFYLQMLNGVNPVINGYRNKSTFSACVEQYCFLPRTTKYSFDSPHWSPAFCFVKEELCVQKETVKNFFTKGPGAVCDLTSLYFQESTTTRCSHQQSPYQLLFGEPHIFEDLLGLKICISPDAFFQVNIAGAEILYRTVGELSGVNSNTVLLDICCVLGIELVEQAVEDARWTAAFNGITNCEFHTGRAEKILPQILKSKEDGQLIVAVVNPARAGTANVFLPLDYQVVQAIRNYGAIRILVFVSCKPHGEITRNIIELCCPPNSAKKFLGEPFVLRQAVPVDLFPHTPHRELVLLFTQ
;
A
#
# COMPACT_ATOMS: atom_id res chain seq x y z
N MET A 1 -34.35 -52.15 -20.00
CA MET A 1 -35.04 -50.95 -20.52
C MET A 1 -36.24 -50.72 -19.60
N ILE A 2 -36.32 -49.67 -18.79
CA ILE A 2 -36.67 -48.29 -19.16
C ILE A 2 -36.10 -47.35 -18.08
N ALA A 3 -35.61 -46.19 -18.54
CA ALA A 3 -34.84 -45.21 -17.79
C ALA A 3 -35.64 -44.45 -16.71
N LYS A 4 -35.03 -44.24 -15.53
CA LYS A 4 -35.40 -43.16 -14.61
C LYS A 4 -34.43 -42.00 -14.78
N LYS A 5 -34.90 -40.92 -15.42
CA LYS A 5 -34.20 -39.63 -15.55
C LYS A 5 -33.90 -39.05 -14.16
N CYS A 6 -32.64 -39.04 -13.76
CA CYS A 6 -32.16 -38.27 -12.62
C CYS A 6 -31.89 -36.83 -13.10
N GLN A 7 -32.76 -35.89 -12.73
CA GLN A 7 -32.54 -34.47 -13.00
C GLN A 7 -31.41 -33.93 -12.11
N ARG A 8 -30.21 -33.79 -12.67
CA ARG A 8 -29.13 -32.99 -12.09
C ARG A 8 -29.56 -31.51 -12.08
N ARG A 9 -29.89 -30.97 -10.91
CA ARG A 9 -30.01 -29.52 -10.68
C ARG A 9 -28.62 -28.88 -10.82
N GLN A 10 -28.30 -28.37 -12.00
CA GLN A 10 -27.24 -27.36 -12.18
C GLN A 10 -27.73 -26.03 -11.58
N LYS A 11 -27.27 -25.67 -10.38
CA LYS A 11 -27.31 -24.29 -9.92
C LYS A 11 -26.05 -23.59 -10.44
N SER A 12 -26.12 -23.03 -11.66
CA SER A 12 -25.15 -22.02 -12.07
C SER A 12 -25.47 -20.73 -11.31
N GLN A 13 -24.69 -20.39 -10.29
CA GLN A 13 -24.72 -19.03 -9.74
C GLN A 13 -24.08 -18.09 -10.76
N LYS A 14 -24.91 -17.47 -11.61
CA LYS A 14 -24.49 -16.32 -12.42
C LYS A 14 -24.18 -15.16 -11.46
N LYS A 15 -22.93 -14.72 -11.42
CA LYS A 15 -22.56 -13.40 -10.87
C LYS A 15 -23.36 -12.33 -11.62
N PRO A 16 -23.89 -11.29 -10.95
CA PRO A 16 -24.57 -10.21 -11.65
C PRO A 16 -23.51 -9.42 -12.43
N ARG A 17 -23.60 -9.46 -13.77
CA ARG A 17 -22.90 -8.51 -14.63
C ARG A 17 -23.71 -7.22 -14.60
N HIS A 18 -23.25 -6.23 -13.83
CA HIS A 18 -23.64 -4.85 -14.08
C HIS A 18 -22.94 -4.40 -15.36
N LEU A 19 -23.53 -4.71 -16.51
CA LEU A 19 -23.30 -3.95 -17.73
C LEU A 19 -24.37 -2.86 -17.72
N GLY A 20 -23.95 -1.61 -17.64
CA GLY A 20 -24.83 -0.46 -17.81
C GLY A 20 -25.50 -0.44 -19.20
N PRO A 21 -26.42 0.51 -19.45
CA PRO A 21 -27.10 0.65 -20.73
C PRO A 21 -26.11 0.72 -21.91
N LEU A 22 -26.53 0.23 -23.07
CA LEU A 22 -25.71 0.17 -24.30
C LEU A 22 -25.37 1.53 -24.93
N ASP A 23 -25.78 2.65 -24.31
CA ASP A 23 -25.58 4.03 -24.78
C ASP A 23 -24.37 4.73 -24.15
N ASP A 24 -23.67 4.09 -23.19
CA ASP A 24 -22.56 4.73 -22.48
C ASP A 24 -21.32 4.85 -23.38
N SER A 25 -20.70 6.03 -23.38
CA SER A 25 -19.46 6.32 -24.11
C SER A 25 -18.31 5.40 -23.68
N TRP A 26 -17.24 5.26 -24.48
CA TRP A 26 -16.10 4.44 -24.06
C TRP A 26 -15.42 5.00 -22.81
N GLN A 27 -15.48 6.32 -22.60
CA GLN A 27 -14.97 7.01 -21.41
C GLN A 27 -15.76 6.62 -20.16
N GLU A 28 -17.09 6.59 -20.25
CA GLU A 28 -17.95 6.19 -19.12
C GLU A 28 -17.76 4.72 -18.78
N ARG A 29 -17.65 3.85 -19.79
CA ARG A 29 -17.34 2.44 -19.56
C ARG A 29 -15.98 2.25 -18.91
N LEU A 30 -14.98 3.06 -19.28
CA LEU A 30 -13.68 3.05 -18.62
C LEU A 30 -13.81 3.53 -17.17
N ALA A 31 -14.49 4.65 -16.93
CA ALA A 31 -14.73 5.21 -15.60
C ALA A 31 -15.48 4.23 -14.67
N ASP A 32 -16.46 3.49 -15.18
CA ASP A 32 -17.17 2.45 -14.43
C ASP A 32 -16.25 1.30 -14.01
N VAL A 33 -15.20 1.02 -14.78
CA VAL A 33 -14.21 -0.04 -14.45
C VAL A 33 -13.14 0.47 -13.48
N VAL A 34 -12.56 1.65 -13.74
CA VAL A 34 -11.41 2.15 -12.95
C VAL A 34 -11.83 2.88 -11.68
N THR A 35 -13.00 3.51 -11.70
CA THR A 35 -13.53 4.35 -10.62
C THR A 35 -14.99 4.02 -10.35
N PRO A 36 -15.34 2.78 -9.98
CA PRO A 36 -16.74 2.28 -9.99
C PRO A 36 -17.72 3.04 -9.07
N LEU A 37 -17.23 3.92 -8.20
CA LEU A 37 -18.06 4.79 -7.36
C LEU A 37 -18.16 6.22 -7.92
N TRP A 38 -17.66 6.51 -9.12
CA TRP A 38 -17.58 7.86 -9.68
C TRP A 38 -18.93 8.55 -9.85
N ARG A 39 -19.99 7.77 -10.07
CA ARG A 39 -21.38 8.25 -10.16
C ARG A 39 -22.00 8.59 -8.80
N LEU A 40 -21.37 8.20 -7.69
CA LEU A 40 -21.78 8.57 -6.33
C LEU A 40 -21.07 9.86 -5.93
N SER A 41 -21.76 10.81 -5.32
CA SER A 41 -21.12 12.00 -4.74
C SER A 41 -20.65 11.72 -3.30
N HIS A 42 -21.33 12.26 -2.30
CA HIS A 42 -20.99 12.10 -0.88
C HIS A 42 -21.30 10.70 -0.34
N GLU A 43 -22.13 9.92 -1.04
CA GLU A 43 -22.55 8.58 -0.61
C GLU A 43 -21.40 7.55 -0.64
N GLN A 44 -20.32 7.83 -1.36
CA GLN A 44 -19.13 6.97 -1.41
C GLN A 44 -18.58 6.67 -0.01
N LEU A 45 -18.48 7.69 0.83
CA LEU A 45 -17.96 7.55 2.19
C LEU A 45 -18.85 6.64 3.03
N LYS A 46 -20.17 6.72 2.86
CA LYS A 46 -21.12 5.84 3.54
C LYS A 46 -20.93 4.38 3.10
N VAL A 47 -20.76 4.14 1.81
CA VAL A 47 -20.48 2.79 1.27
C VAL A 47 -19.18 2.23 1.85
N LYS A 48 -18.11 3.03 1.84
CA LYS A 48 -16.80 2.63 2.40
C LYS A 48 -16.88 2.36 3.91
N PHE A 49 -17.59 3.22 4.64
CA PHE A 49 -17.79 3.08 6.07
C PHE A 49 -18.53 1.80 6.43
N GLU A 50 -19.64 1.49 5.77
CA GLU A 50 -20.39 0.25 6.02
C GLU A 50 -19.57 -1.00 5.67
N ALA A 51 -18.80 -0.95 4.58
CA ALA A 51 -17.89 -2.04 4.23
C ALA A 51 -16.81 -2.25 5.30
N GLN A 52 -16.26 -1.18 5.88
CA GLN A 52 -15.27 -1.26 6.95
C GLN A 52 -15.87 -1.74 8.27
N LYS A 53 -17.05 -1.25 8.64
CA LYS A 53 -17.76 -1.70 9.85
C LYS A 53 -17.91 -3.21 9.88
N LYS A 54 -18.29 -3.82 8.74
CA LYS A 54 -18.39 -5.29 8.60
C LYS A 54 -17.05 -6.00 8.81
N ILE A 55 -15.94 -5.42 8.34
CA ILE A 55 -14.61 -6.00 8.55
C ILE A 55 -14.21 -5.91 10.02
N LEU A 56 -14.39 -4.75 10.66
CA LEU A 56 -14.09 -4.57 12.07
C LEU A 56 -14.92 -5.49 12.96
N GLN A 57 -16.21 -5.65 12.68
CA GLN A 57 -17.08 -6.61 13.38
C GLN A 57 -16.56 -8.05 13.27
N ARG A 58 -16.05 -8.44 12.10
CA ARG A 58 -15.48 -9.76 11.88
C ARG A 58 -14.14 -9.93 12.62
N LEU A 59 -13.29 -8.91 12.61
CA LEU A 59 -12.03 -8.89 13.37
C LEU A 59 -12.30 -8.99 14.87
N GLU A 60 -13.23 -8.18 15.38
CA GLU A 60 -13.66 -8.19 16.77
C GLU A 60 -14.15 -9.60 17.18
N PHE A 61 -14.98 -10.24 16.35
CA PHE A 61 -15.42 -11.61 16.59
C PHE A 61 -14.24 -12.59 16.72
N TYR A 62 -13.25 -12.50 15.82
CA TYR A 62 -12.05 -13.34 15.92
C TYR A 62 -11.23 -13.07 17.19
N LEU A 63 -11.06 -11.79 17.56
CA LEU A 63 -10.31 -11.40 18.76
C LEU A 63 -11.02 -11.82 20.05
N GLN A 64 -12.35 -11.73 20.10
CA GLN A 64 -13.15 -12.22 21.23
C GLN A 64 -13.01 -13.74 21.42
N MET A 65 -13.01 -14.50 20.33
CA MET A 65 -12.78 -15.95 20.39
C MET A 65 -11.39 -16.33 20.93
N LEU A 66 -10.37 -15.48 20.73
CA LEU A 66 -9.01 -15.74 21.20
C LEU A 66 -8.83 -15.47 22.70
N ASN A 67 -9.50 -14.44 23.23
CA ASN A 67 -9.29 -13.97 24.59
C ASN A 67 -10.22 -14.62 25.63
N GLY A 68 -11.17 -15.47 25.23
CA GLY A 68 -12.02 -16.25 26.15
C GLY A 68 -12.91 -15.43 27.09
N VAL A 69 -13.06 -14.12 26.86
CA VAL A 69 -13.78 -13.18 27.73
C VAL A 69 -14.72 -12.32 26.88
N ASN A 70 -15.97 -12.20 27.33
CA ASN A 70 -16.98 -11.25 26.83
C ASN A 70 -16.59 -9.83 27.29
N PRO A 71 -16.14 -8.91 26.41
CA PRO A 71 -15.82 -7.55 26.83
C PRO A 71 -17.11 -6.75 27.04
N VAL A 72 -17.07 -5.81 27.99
CA VAL A 72 -18.17 -4.89 28.32
C VAL A 72 -18.70 -4.19 27.05
N ILE A 73 -20.01 -4.34 26.82
CA ILE A 73 -20.70 -4.12 25.53
C ILE A 73 -21.12 -2.64 25.34
N ASN A 74 -20.87 -1.76 26.32
CA ASN A 74 -21.26 -0.34 26.26
C ASN A 74 -20.12 0.58 26.73
N GLY A 75 -19.77 1.59 25.92
CA GLY A 75 -19.00 2.77 26.38
C GLY A 75 -17.60 3.02 25.80
N TYR A 76 -17.07 2.22 24.86
CA TYR A 76 -15.70 2.42 24.32
C TYR A 76 -15.60 3.43 23.17
N ARG A 77 -16.71 4.04 22.73
CA ARG A 77 -16.76 4.91 21.55
C ARG A 77 -17.07 6.35 21.94
N ASN A 78 -16.02 7.16 22.06
CA ASN A 78 -16.10 8.59 22.37
C ASN A 78 -15.68 9.49 21.19
N LYS A 79 -15.16 8.94 20.07
CA LYS A 79 -14.95 9.69 18.82
C LYS A 79 -14.80 8.76 17.60
N SER A 80 -15.33 9.13 16.45
CA SER A 80 -15.00 8.56 15.15
C SER A 80 -14.85 9.71 14.17
N THR A 81 -13.63 9.95 13.68
CA THR A 81 -13.35 11.03 12.73
C THR A 81 -13.13 10.41 11.36
N PHE A 82 -13.89 10.88 10.37
CA PHE A 82 -13.71 10.56 8.96
C PHE A 82 -13.05 11.76 8.31
N SER A 83 -11.83 11.58 7.82
CA SER A 83 -11.15 12.61 7.03
C SER A 83 -11.35 12.28 5.56
N ALA A 84 -11.97 13.20 4.83
CA ALA A 84 -12.23 13.09 3.40
C ALA A 84 -11.50 14.22 2.69
N CYS A 85 -10.76 13.88 1.63
CA CYS A 85 -10.32 14.85 0.64
C CYS A 85 -11.22 14.71 -0.59
N VAL A 86 -11.93 15.78 -0.94
CA VAL A 86 -12.80 15.88 -2.12
C VAL A 86 -12.15 16.84 -3.10
N GLU A 87 -10.91 16.55 -3.51
CA GLU A 87 -10.29 17.30 -4.60
C GLU A 87 -10.34 16.47 -5.89
N GLN A 88 -10.81 17.13 -6.95
CA GLN A 88 -10.86 16.60 -8.31
C GLN A 88 -9.50 16.04 -8.70
N TYR A 89 -9.52 14.89 -9.38
CA TYR A 89 -8.37 14.26 -9.99
C TYR A 89 -7.45 15.27 -10.68
N CYS A 90 -6.35 15.62 -10.03
CA CYS A 90 -5.13 15.97 -10.73
C CYS A 90 -4.33 14.67 -10.87
N PHE A 91 -4.71 13.82 -11.83
CA PHE A 91 -3.71 12.95 -12.45
C PHE A 91 -2.78 13.89 -13.22
N LEU A 92 -1.80 14.48 -12.53
CA LEU A 92 -0.61 14.94 -13.22
C LEU A 92 0.25 13.70 -13.35
N PRO A 93 0.38 13.09 -14.54
CA PRO A 93 1.44 12.12 -14.73
C PRO A 93 2.74 12.94 -14.83
N ARG A 94 3.25 13.50 -13.72
CA ARG A 94 4.59 14.12 -13.72
C ARG A 94 5.67 13.10 -14.07
N THR A 95 5.34 11.81 -13.99
CA THR A 95 6.09 10.69 -14.53
C THR A 95 5.14 9.68 -15.17
N THR A 96 5.39 9.31 -16.43
CA THR A 96 4.75 8.16 -17.07
C THR A 96 5.79 7.06 -17.27
N LYS A 97 5.52 5.87 -16.75
CA LYS A 97 6.33 4.67 -17.02
C LYS A 97 5.74 3.94 -18.21
N TYR A 98 6.50 3.81 -19.29
CA TYR A 98 6.12 2.97 -20.43
C TYR A 98 6.84 1.62 -20.33
N SER A 99 6.06 0.56 -20.13
CA SER A 99 6.48 -0.83 -20.34
C SER A 99 5.80 -1.32 -21.62
N PHE A 100 6.58 -1.82 -22.56
CA PHE A 100 6.06 -2.40 -23.80
C PHE A 100 5.86 -3.90 -23.59
N ASP A 101 4.59 -4.32 -23.53
CA ASP A 101 4.22 -5.74 -23.49
C ASP A 101 3.70 -6.14 -24.88
N SER A 102 4.30 -7.14 -25.51
CA SER A 102 3.86 -7.67 -26.81
C SER A 102 3.22 -9.05 -26.62
N PRO A 103 1.87 -9.19 -26.64
CA PRO A 103 1.23 -10.47 -26.31
C PRO A 103 1.24 -11.51 -27.44
N HIS A 104 1.64 -11.15 -28.66
CA HIS A 104 1.42 -11.99 -29.86
C HIS A 104 2.55 -11.99 -30.88
N TRP A 105 3.80 -12.14 -30.44
CA TRP A 105 4.92 -12.37 -31.37
C TRP A 105 5.71 -13.60 -30.93
N SER A 106 5.87 -14.54 -31.86
CA SER A 106 6.74 -15.71 -31.75
C SER A 106 8.14 -15.31 -31.24
N PRO A 107 8.89 -16.20 -30.57
CA PRO A 107 10.10 -15.88 -29.80
C PRO A 107 11.35 -15.45 -30.63
N ALA A 108 11.16 -14.88 -31.82
CA ALA A 108 12.22 -14.56 -32.78
C ALA A 108 12.34 -13.07 -33.17
N PHE A 109 11.55 -12.16 -32.60
CA PHE A 109 11.69 -10.71 -32.83
C PHE A 109 12.14 -10.00 -31.56
N CYS A 110 13.43 -10.11 -31.23
CA CYS A 110 14.10 -9.03 -30.52
C CYS A 110 14.28 -7.89 -31.54
N PHE A 111 13.87 -6.66 -31.20
CA PHE A 111 14.21 -5.50 -32.02
C PHE A 111 15.73 -5.49 -32.24
N VAL A 112 16.16 -5.26 -33.49
CA VAL A 112 17.57 -4.92 -33.72
C VAL A 112 17.83 -3.59 -33.01
N LYS A 113 19.03 -3.39 -32.45
CA LYS A 113 19.36 -2.17 -31.65
C LYS A 113 18.91 -0.85 -32.32
N GLU A 114 18.98 -0.80 -33.64
CA GLU A 114 18.55 0.35 -34.45
C GLU A 114 17.03 0.60 -34.38
N GLU A 115 16.20 -0.43 -34.48
CA GLU A 115 14.75 -0.32 -34.35
C GLU A 115 14.34 0.14 -32.95
N LEU A 116 15.02 -0.36 -31.92
CA LEU A 116 14.78 0.07 -30.54
C LEU A 116 15.08 1.56 -30.34
N CYS A 117 16.14 2.08 -30.97
CA CYS A 117 16.46 3.51 -30.93
C CYS A 117 15.37 4.35 -31.60
N VAL A 118 14.84 3.91 -32.74
CA VAL A 118 13.72 4.57 -33.41
C VAL A 118 12.47 4.60 -32.53
N GLN A 119 12.16 3.50 -31.83
CA GLN A 119 11.03 3.46 -30.91
C GLN A 119 11.19 4.40 -29.71
N LYS A 120 12.38 4.42 -29.07
CA LYS A 120 12.69 5.35 -27.97
C LYS A 120 12.50 6.80 -28.40
N GLU A 121 13.02 7.15 -29.56
CA GLU A 121 12.92 8.52 -30.10
C GLU A 121 11.48 8.87 -30.51
N THR A 122 10.72 7.90 -31.01
CA THR A 122 9.28 8.08 -31.34
C THR A 122 8.46 8.37 -30.08
N VAL A 123 8.63 7.56 -29.02
CA VAL A 123 7.94 7.77 -27.73
C VAL A 123 8.34 9.11 -27.12
N LYS A 124 9.64 9.43 -27.11
CA LYS A 124 10.14 10.72 -26.63
C LYS A 124 9.50 11.88 -27.39
N ASN A 125 9.48 11.87 -28.72
CA ASN A 125 8.89 12.94 -29.51
C ASN A 125 7.38 13.05 -29.31
N PHE A 126 6.67 11.92 -29.14
CA PHE A 126 5.23 11.94 -28.83
C PHE A 126 4.91 12.72 -27.55
N PHE A 127 5.68 12.49 -26.48
CA PHE A 127 5.47 13.13 -25.17
C PHE A 127 6.09 14.52 -25.02
N THR A 128 7.09 14.86 -25.83
CA THR A 128 7.77 16.16 -25.71
C THR A 128 7.32 17.18 -26.73
N LYS A 129 6.86 16.74 -27.92
CA LYS A 129 6.49 17.62 -29.04
C LYS A 129 5.16 17.25 -29.70
N GLY A 130 4.70 16.01 -29.53
CA GLY A 130 3.51 15.48 -30.14
C GLY A 130 2.24 15.68 -29.29
N PRO A 131 1.17 14.93 -29.60
CA PRO A 131 -0.10 15.02 -28.86
C PRO A 131 0.03 14.72 -27.36
N GLY A 132 1.04 13.95 -26.95
CA GLY A 132 1.31 13.63 -25.55
C GLY A 132 1.96 14.77 -24.76
N ALA A 133 2.39 15.86 -25.41
CA ALA A 133 2.99 17.02 -24.73
C ALA A 133 2.06 17.68 -23.71
N VAL A 134 0.74 17.48 -23.84
CA VAL A 134 -0.26 17.93 -22.85
C VAL A 134 -0.06 17.30 -21.47
N CYS A 135 0.65 16.16 -21.37
CA CYS A 135 0.96 15.52 -20.10
C CYS A 135 2.00 16.28 -19.27
N ASP A 136 2.76 17.20 -19.88
CA ASP A 136 3.77 18.05 -19.23
C ASP A 136 4.72 17.25 -18.31
N LEU A 137 5.39 16.24 -18.91
CA LEU A 137 6.21 15.31 -18.15
C LEU A 137 7.46 16.00 -17.59
N THR A 138 7.72 15.80 -16.30
CA THR A 138 9.00 16.17 -15.68
C THR A 138 10.10 15.17 -16.04
N SER A 139 9.73 13.89 -16.17
CA SER A 139 10.66 12.80 -16.46
C SER A 139 10.00 11.74 -17.33
N LEU A 140 10.74 11.23 -18.32
CA LEU A 140 10.32 10.11 -19.16
C LEU A 140 11.36 9.00 -19.12
N TYR A 141 10.94 7.83 -18.67
CA TYR A 141 11.77 6.63 -18.60
C TYR A 141 11.32 5.55 -19.55
N PHE A 142 12.30 4.76 -20.00
CA PHE A 142 12.10 3.58 -20.81
C PHE A 142 12.70 2.37 -20.13
N GLN A 143 11.95 1.27 -20.06
CA GLN A 143 12.43 -0.02 -19.59
C GLN A 143 12.15 -1.06 -20.66
N GLU A 144 13.20 -1.76 -21.08
CA GLU A 144 13.04 -2.88 -22.01
C GLU A 144 12.64 -4.13 -21.23
N SER A 145 11.63 -4.85 -21.68
CA SER A 145 11.21 -6.09 -21.04
C SER A 145 10.83 -7.12 -22.10
N THR A 146 11.28 -8.36 -21.90
CA THR A 146 10.87 -9.51 -22.72
C THR A 146 9.65 -10.23 -22.14
N THR A 147 9.20 -9.82 -20.95
CA THR A 147 8.08 -10.37 -20.18
C THR A 147 7.11 -9.26 -19.80
N THR A 148 5.90 -9.60 -19.37
CA THR A 148 4.91 -8.59 -18.90
C THR A 148 5.28 -7.91 -17.58
N ARG A 149 6.40 -8.33 -16.96
CA ARG A 149 6.94 -7.82 -15.70
C ARG A 149 8.46 -7.93 -15.73
N CYS A 150 9.14 -6.84 -15.35
CA CYS A 150 10.59 -6.78 -15.24
C CYS A 150 10.97 -5.89 -14.06
N SER A 151 11.88 -6.34 -13.21
CA SER A 151 12.42 -5.51 -12.14
C SER A 151 13.52 -4.58 -12.67
N HIS A 152 13.79 -3.49 -11.96
CA HIS A 152 14.91 -2.60 -12.28
C HIS A 152 16.26 -3.34 -12.37
N GLN A 153 16.47 -4.38 -11.54
CA GLN A 153 17.67 -5.21 -11.57
C GLN A 153 17.77 -6.08 -12.84
N GLN A 154 16.64 -6.49 -13.40
CA GLN A 154 16.57 -7.29 -14.62
C GLN A 154 16.74 -6.42 -15.88
N SER A 155 16.17 -5.21 -15.86
CA SER A 155 16.33 -4.21 -16.90
C SER A 155 16.26 -2.81 -16.29
N PRO A 156 17.36 -2.05 -16.29
CA PRO A 156 17.40 -0.75 -15.65
C PRO A 156 16.58 0.28 -16.43
N TYR A 157 16.06 1.28 -15.70
CA TYR A 157 15.34 2.40 -16.30
C TYR A 157 16.31 3.30 -17.05
N GLN A 158 15.97 3.64 -18.29
CA GLN A 158 16.73 4.55 -19.13
C GLN A 158 16.00 5.89 -19.22
N LEU A 159 16.63 6.96 -18.72
CA LEU A 159 16.08 8.30 -18.83
C LEU A 159 16.14 8.77 -20.29
N LEU A 160 14.98 9.02 -20.91
CA LEU A 160 14.88 9.51 -22.28
C LEU A 160 14.79 11.04 -22.34
N PHE A 161 14.18 11.65 -21.33
CA PHE A 161 13.91 13.08 -21.26
C PHE A 161 13.67 13.53 -19.82
N GLY A 162 14.07 14.76 -19.51
CA GLY A 162 13.78 15.44 -18.25
C GLY A 162 14.76 15.10 -17.13
N GLU A 163 14.28 15.17 -15.89
CA GLU A 163 15.08 14.99 -14.69
C GLU A 163 15.13 13.53 -14.22
N PRO A 164 16.21 13.09 -13.53
CA PRO A 164 16.34 11.73 -13.04
C PRO A 164 15.49 11.42 -11.78
N HIS A 165 14.88 12.45 -11.19
CA HIS A 165 14.03 12.32 -10.02
C HIS A 165 12.90 13.33 -10.13
N ILE A 166 11.74 13.01 -9.59
CA ILE A 166 10.70 13.99 -9.33
C ILE A 166 10.69 14.36 -7.85
N PHE A 167 10.18 15.55 -7.56
CA PHE A 167 10.07 16.04 -6.19
C PHE A 167 8.64 16.46 -5.90
N GLU A 168 8.12 16.00 -4.77
CA GLU A 168 6.80 16.35 -4.28
C GLU A 168 6.89 16.99 -2.90
N ASP A 169 5.95 17.90 -2.61
CA ASP A 169 5.82 18.52 -1.30
C ASP A 169 4.77 17.75 -0.50
N LEU A 170 5.14 17.24 0.68
CA LEU A 170 4.27 16.42 1.52
C LEU A 170 4.51 16.76 2.99
N LEU A 171 3.47 17.22 3.70
CA LEU A 171 3.58 17.64 5.10
C LEU A 171 4.68 18.70 5.33
N GLY A 172 4.91 19.57 4.34
CA GLY A 172 5.93 20.61 4.39
C GLY A 172 7.37 20.11 4.15
N LEU A 173 7.55 18.85 3.77
CA LEU A 173 8.84 18.27 3.40
C LEU A 173 8.95 18.11 1.88
N LYS A 174 10.14 18.35 1.34
CA LYS A 174 10.46 18.05 -0.06
C LYS A 174 10.90 16.61 -0.20
N ILE A 175 10.08 15.76 -0.82
CA ILE A 175 10.32 14.33 -0.99
C ILE A 175 10.91 14.07 -2.38
N CYS A 176 12.05 13.37 -2.43
CA CYS A 176 12.63 12.84 -3.68
C CYS A 176 11.98 11.50 -4.04
N ILE A 177 11.70 11.30 -5.32
CA ILE A 177 11.07 10.08 -5.81
C ILE A 177 11.79 9.62 -7.08
N SER A 178 12.45 8.48 -6.98
CA SER A 178 13.06 7.75 -8.09
C SER A 178 12.04 6.96 -8.92
N PRO A 179 12.37 6.59 -10.16
CA PRO A 179 11.46 5.85 -11.05
C PRO A 179 11.06 4.47 -10.54
N ASP A 180 11.80 3.82 -9.64
CA ASP A 180 11.42 2.52 -9.06
C ASP A 180 10.73 2.65 -7.68
N ALA A 181 10.76 3.85 -7.08
CA ALA A 181 10.20 4.09 -5.76
C ALA A 181 8.67 4.10 -5.78
N PHE A 182 8.07 3.56 -4.72
CA PHE A 182 6.64 3.72 -4.46
C PHE A 182 6.40 5.08 -3.79
N PHE A 183 5.42 5.81 -4.29
CA PHE A 183 4.91 7.01 -3.65
C PHE A 183 3.39 7.05 -3.73
N GLN A 184 2.74 7.69 -2.76
CA GLN A 184 1.29 7.74 -2.73
C GLN A 184 0.78 8.60 -3.88
N VAL A 185 -0.14 8.04 -4.68
CA VAL A 185 -0.67 8.68 -5.88
C VAL A 185 -1.60 9.86 -5.59
N ASN A 186 -2.08 9.98 -4.35
CA ASN A 186 -2.98 11.05 -3.90
C ASN A 186 -2.32 11.77 -2.72
N ILE A 187 -1.69 12.92 -2.99
CA ILE A 187 -0.90 13.68 -2.03
C ILE A 187 -1.76 14.16 -0.86
N ALA A 188 -2.90 14.79 -1.13
CA ALA A 188 -3.78 15.29 -0.08
C ALA A 188 -4.33 14.16 0.81
N GLY A 189 -4.65 13.01 0.23
CA GLY A 189 -5.01 11.80 0.98
C GLY A 189 -3.83 11.24 1.79
N ALA A 190 -2.61 11.29 1.25
CA ALA A 190 -1.40 10.85 1.92
C ALA A 190 -1.06 11.73 3.13
N GLU A 191 -1.23 13.05 3.03
CA GLU A 191 -1.05 13.96 4.17
C GLU A 191 -2.00 13.61 5.32
N ILE A 192 -3.27 13.33 5.03
CA ILE A 192 -4.25 12.88 6.02
C ILE A 192 -3.82 11.55 6.64
N LEU A 193 -3.35 10.60 5.82
CA LEU A 193 -2.87 9.30 6.27
C LEU A 193 -1.70 9.45 7.24
N TYR A 194 -0.67 10.17 6.84
CA TYR A 194 0.54 10.33 7.63
C TYR A 194 0.31 11.18 8.90
N ARG A 195 -0.58 12.19 8.84
CA ARG A 195 -1.00 12.91 10.04
C ARG A 195 -1.73 11.99 11.02
N THR A 196 -2.61 11.12 10.52
CA THR A 196 -3.32 10.13 11.36
C THR A 196 -2.34 9.15 12.00
N VAL A 197 -1.34 8.66 11.25
CA VAL A 197 -0.28 7.80 11.78
C VAL A 197 0.49 8.53 12.89
N GLY A 198 0.89 9.78 12.67
CA GLY A 198 1.58 10.62 13.66
C GLY A 198 0.75 10.79 14.94
N GLU A 199 -0.53 11.19 14.80
CA GLU A 199 -1.45 11.37 15.93
C GLU A 199 -1.66 10.09 16.75
N LEU A 200 -1.88 8.95 16.08
CA LEU A 200 -2.11 7.67 16.76
C LEU A 200 -0.84 7.09 17.38
N SER A 201 0.32 7.35 16.79
CA SER A 201 1.61 6.86 17.27
C SER A 201 2.01 7.46 18.62
N GLY A 202 1.55 8.68 18.93
CA GLY A 202 1.89 9.39 20.16
C GLY A 202 3.40 9.67 20.31
N VAL A 203 4.16 9.61 19.21
CA VAL A 203 5.62 9.81 19.21
C VAL A 203 5.97 11.20 19.72
N ASN A 204 7.00 11.24 20.54
CA ASN A 204 7.59 12.47 21.10
C ASN A 204 9.12 12.35 21.11
N SER A 205 9.81 13.37 21.62
CA SER A 205 11.28 13.44 21.65
C SER A 205 11.97 12.29 22.40
N ASN A 206 11.26 11.57 23.27
CA ASN A 206 11.80 10.49 24.10
C ASN A 206 11.49 9.10 23.54
N THR A 207 10.96 9.03 22.32
CA THR A 207 10.50 7.80 21.67
C THR A 207 11.36 7.48 20.48
N VAL A 208 11.70 6.19 20.30
CA VAL A 208 12.23 5.69 19.04
C VAL A 208 11.08 5.22 18.18
N LEU A 209 10.92 5.85 17.02
CA LEU A 209 10.00 5.38 15.99
C LEU A 209 10.72 4.35 15.11
N LEU A 210 10.15 3.17 15.01
CA LEU A 210 10.63 2.12 14.12
C LEU A 210 9.65 1.98 12.95
N ASP A 211 10.05 2.50 11.79
CA ASP A 211 9.25 2.44 10.57
C ASP A 211 9.64 1.20 9.74
N ILE A 212 8.72 0.23 9.67
CA ILE A 212 8.96 -1.09 9.09
C ILE A 212 8.21 -1.21 7.77
N CYS A 213 8.95 -1.54 6.70
CA CYS A 213 8.46 -1.61 5.32
C CYS A 213 8.05 -0.25 4.74
N CYS A 214 8.82 0.79 5.07
CA CYS A 214 8.61 2.15 4.58
C CYS A 214 9.93 2.80 4.21
N VAL A 215 9.85 3.74 3.29
CA VAL A 215 10.94 4.59 2.77
C VAL A 215 11.79 5.20 3.89
N LEU A 216 11.20 5.54 5.05
CA LEU A 216 11.91 6.21 6.15
C LEU A 216 12.52 5.27 7.21
N GLY A 217 12.64 3.96 6.94
CA GLY A 217 13.22 3.01 7.88
C GLY A 217 13.79 1.76 7.21
N ILE A 218 13.16 0.61 7.42
CA ILE A 218 13.55 -0.63 6.74
C ILE A 218 12.78 -0.74 5.42
N GLU A 219 13.51 -0.69 4.30
CA GLU A 219 12.95 -0.71 2.95
C GLU A 219 13.72 -1.70 2.06
N LEU A 220 12.98 -2.44 1.23
CA LEU A 220 13.53 -3.47 0.36
C LEU A 220 14.21 -2.89 -0.87
N VAL A 221 13.67 -1.81 -1.43
CA VAL A 221 14.16 -1.16 -2.64
C VAL A 221 15.27 -0.18 -2.30
N GLU A 222 16.49 -0.49 -2.71
CA GLU A 222 17.69 0.32 -2.44
C GLU A 222 17.53 1.78 -2.90
N GLN A 223 16.97 1.98 -4.09
CA GLN A 223 16.74 3.30 -4.65
C GLN A 223 15.80 4.15 -3.76
N ALA A 224 14.77 3.54 -3.16
CA ALA A 224 13.87 4.23 -2.25
C ALA A 224 14.58 4.63 -0.94
N VAL A 225 15.55 3.83 -0.49
CA VAL A 225 16.40 4.20 0.66
C VAL A 225 17.34 5.36 0.33
N GLU A 226 17.88 5.40 -0.88
CA GLU A 226 18.68 6.55 -1.36
C GLU A 226 17.85 7.82 -1.44
N ASP A 227 16.63 7.73 -1.98
CA ASP A 227 15.66 8.82 -2.00
C ASP A 227 15.35 9.33 -0.57
N ALA A 228 15.19 8.42 0.38
CA ALA A 228 14.94 8.73 1.78
C ALA A 228 16.11 9.48 2.43
N ARG A 229 17.35 9.02 2.19
CA ARG A 229 18.57 9.68 2.69
C ARG A 229 18.71 11.08 2.10
N TRP A 230 18.49 11.21 0.79
CA TRP A 230 18.52 12.51 0.14
C TRP A 230 17.44 13.43 0.72
N THR A 231 16.22 12.92 0.87
CA THR A 231 15.08 13.65 1.44
C THR A 231 15.40 14.14 2.85
N ALA A 232 15.93 13.28 3.71
CA ALA A 232 16.31 13.67 5.07
C ALA A 232 17.38 14.77 5.07
N ALA A 233 18.46 14.59 4.28
CA ALA A 233 19.53 15.57 4.18
C ALA A 233 19.04 16.92 3.64
N PHE A 234 18.22 16.92 2.60
CA PHE A 234 17.66 18.12 1.98
C PHE A 234 16.78 18.92 2.96
N ASN A 235 15.99 18.22 3.77
CA ASN A 235 15.12 18.84 4.77
C ASN A 235 15.82 19.09 6.12
N GLY A 236 17.13 18.85 6.22
CA GLY A 236 17.90 19.05 7.46
C GLY A 236 17.55 18.08 8.59
N ILE A 237 16.96 16.92 8.28
CA ILE A 237 16.59 15.88 9.23
C ILE A 237 17.81 15.00 9.49
N THR A 238 18.29 15.00 10.73
CA THR A 238 19.51 14.26 11.13
C THR A 238 19.24 13.12 12.11
N ASN A 239 17.99 12.95 12.55
CA ASN A 239 17.57 12.00 13.58
C ASN A 239 16.88 10.75 13.00
N CYS A 240 17.31 10.30 11.83
CA CYS A 240 16.77 9.13 11.13
C CYS A 240 17.91 8.23 10.62
N GLU A 241 17.66 6.92 10.58
CA GLU A 241 18.55 5.92 10.02
C GLU A 241 17.76 5.03 9.06
N PHE A 242 18.36 4.70 7.91
CA PHE A 242 17.69 3.95 6.86
C PHE A 242 18.45 2.68 6.50
N HIS A 243 17.75 1.56 6.45
CA HIS A 243 18.32 0.24 6.26
C HIS A 243 17.71 -0.45 5.04
N THR A 244 18.57 -0.79 4.07
CA THR A 244 18.15 -1.50 2.87
C THR A 244 18.12 -3.01 3.09
N GLY A 245 16.98 -3.64 2.83
CA GLY A 245 16.82 -5.08 2.73
C GLY A 245 15.54 -5.61 3.37
N ARG A 246 15.51 -6.93 3.57
CA ARG A 246 14.32 -7.62 4.06
C ARG A 246 14.09 -7.38 5.55
N ALA A 247 12.88 -6.95 5.92
CA ALA A 247 12.50 -6.66 7.29
C ALA A 247 12.75 -7.82 8.26
N GLU A 248 12.48 -9.07 7.85
CA GLU A 248 12.70 -10.26 8.70
C GLU A 248 14.17 -10.53 9.04
N LYS A 249 15.12 -9.92 8.30
CA LYS A 249 16.56 -10.06 8.57
C LYS A 249 17.12 -8.89 9.34
N ILE A 250 16.67 -7.69 9.01
CA ILE A 250 17.21 -6.44 9.57
C ILE A 250 16.58 -6.13 10.93
N LEU A 251 15.27 -6.28 11.07
CA LEU A 251 14.54 -5.91 12.29
C LEU A 251 15.11 -6.58 13.55
N PRO A 252 15.38 -7.91 13.57
CA PRO A 252 15.96 -8.55 14.76
C PRO A 252 17.37 -8.04 15.11
N GLN A 253 18.12 -7.51 14.15
CA GLN A 253 19.45 -6.95 14.39
C GLN A 253 19.34 -5.56 15.03
N ILE A 254 18.46 -4.71 14.49
CA ILE A 254 18.17 -3.38 15.04
C ILE A 254 17.67 -3.50 16.48
N LEU A 255 16.70 -4.40 16.74
CA LEU A 255 16.15 -4.56 18.09
C LEU A 255 17.20 -5.03 19.12
N LYS A 256 18.20 -5.82 18.69
CA LYS A 256 19.31 -6.25 19.56
C LYS A 256 20.29 -5.14 19.90
N SER A 257 20.40 -4.11 19.06
CA SER A 257 21.32 -2.99 19.28
C SER A 257 20.68 -1.84 20.06
N LYS A 258 19.38 -1.91 20.37
CA LYS A 258 18.71 -0.89 21.19
C LYS A 258 18.91 -1.16 22.68
N GLU A 259 19.08 -0.09 23.43
CA GLU A 259 19.28 -0.13 24.88
C GLU A 259 17.98 -0.46 25.61
N ASP A 260 18.11 -1.14 26.74
CA ASP A 260 16.99 -1.45 27.61
C ASP A 260 16.39 -0.16 28.21
N GLY A 261 15.05 -0.05 28.19
CA GLY A 261 14.32 1.07 28.79
C GLY A 261 13.89 2.18 27.83
N GLN A 262 14.31 2.14 26.57
CA GLN A 262 13.83 3.08 25.55
C GLN A 262 12.40 2.76 25.11
N LEU A 263 11.52 3.76 25.07
CA LEU A 263 10.16 3.58 24.55
C LEU A 263 10.22 3.46 23.02
N ILE A 264 9.71 2.34 22.48
CA ILE A 264 9.65 2.12 21.03
C ILE A 264 8.19 2.15 20.57
N VAL A 265 7.94 2.92 19.52
CA VAL A 265 6.70 2.87 18.74
C VAL A 265 7.03 2.27 17.39
N ALA A 266 6.32 1.20 17.01
CA ALA A 266 6.47 0.61 15.68
C ALA A 266 5.37 1.11 14.74
N VAL A 267 5.75 1.52 13.53
CA VAL A 267 4.83 1.76 12.42
C VAL A 267 5.08 0.69 11.38
N VAL A 268 4.02 0.08 10.88
CA VAL A 268 4.11 -0.97 9.87
C VAL A 268 3.16 -0.68 8.72
N ASN A 269 3.71 -0.59 7.52
CA ASN A 269 2.93 -0.40 6.29
C ASN A 269 3.38 -1.43 5.24
N PRO A 270 2.86 -2.67 5.30
CA PRO A 270 3.32 -3.73 4.42
C PRO A 270 3.07 -3.37 2.95
N ALA A 271 4.04 -3.69 2.09
CA ALA A 271 3.94 -3.40 0.67
C ALA A 271 2.78 -4.16 -0.01
N ARG A 272 2.20 -3.53 -1.04
CA ARG A 272 1.31 -4.20 -1.98
C ARG A 272 2.16 -4.97 -2.99
N ALA A 273 1.91 -6.26 -3.22
CA ALA A 273 2.52 -6.92 -4.38
C ALA A 273 1.99 -6.25 -5.66
N GLY A 274 2.88 -5.79 -6.53
CA GLY A 274 2.54 -5.04 -7.75
C GLY A 274 1.46 -5.73 -8.60
N THR A 275 0.52 -4.92 -9.11
CA THR A 275 -0.63 -5.18 -10.03
C THR A 275 -1.53 -6.39 -9.75
N ALA A 276 -1.11 -7.36 -8.95
CA ALA A 276 -1.97 -8.37 -8.36
C ALA A 276 -2.70 -7.72 -7.19
N ASN A 277 -3.99 -7.95 -7.08
CA ASN A 277 -4.82 -7.50 -5.97
C ASN A 277 -4.47 -8.17 -4.62
N VAL A 278 -3.23 -8.60 -4.43
CA VAL A 278 -2.71 -9.39 -3.32
C VAL A 278 -1.85 -8.47 -2.45
N PHE A 279 -2.36 -8.17 -1.26
CA PHE A 279 -1.57 -7.54 -0.23
C PHE A 279 -0.69 -8.62 0.43
N LEU A 280 0.61 -8.35 0.59
CA LEU A 280 1.50 -9.31 1.22
C LEU A 280 1.39 -9.15 2.75
N PRO A 281 1.13 -10.24 3.49
CA PRO A 281 1.23 -10.19 4.94
C PRO A 281 2.67 -9.88 5.36
N LEU A 282 2.82 -9.38 6.58
CA LEU A 282 4.12 -9.34 7.23
C LEU A 282 4.68 -10.74 7.36
N ASP A 283 5.99 -10.86 7.12
CA ASP A 283 6.71 -12.10 7.40
C ASP A 283 6.52 -12.48 8.86
N TYR A 284 6.35 -13.78 9.09
CA TYR A 284 6.13 -14.33 10.41
C TYR A 284 7.22 -13.94 11.42
N GLN A 285 8.48 -13.86 10.98
CA GLN A 285 9.60 -13.45 11.83
C GLN A 285 9.51 -11.97 12.21
N VAL A 286 8.93 -11.10 11.37
CA VAL A 286 8.68 -9.69 11.72
C VAL A 286 7.61 -9.61 12.80
N VAL A 287 6.50 -10.32 12.64
CA VAL A 287 5.45 -10.40 13.66
C VAL A 287 6.01 -10.94 14.97
N GLN A 288 6.80 -12.00 14.91
CA GLN A 288 7.45 -12.59 16.09
C GLN A 288 8.42 -11.60 16.77
N ALA A 289 9.23 -10.86 16.00
CA ALA A 289 10.16 -9.88 16.52
C ALA A 289 9.43 -8.73 17.24
N ILE A 290 8.38 -8.19 16.63
CA ILE A 290 7.52 -7.16 17.25
C ILE A 290 6.87 -7.70 18.52
N ARG A 291 6.31 -8.92 18.47
CA ARG A 291 5.59 -9.53 19.60
C ARG A 291 6.47 -9.81 20.80
N ASN A 292 7.73 -10.17 20.59
CA ASN A 292 8.62 -10.62 21.65
C ASN A 292 9.47 -9.49 22.24
N TYR A 293 9.44 -8.29 21.66
CA TYR A 293 10.23 -7.17 22.12
C TYR A 293 9.41 -6.26 23.03
N GLY A 294 9.50 -6.46 24.34
CA GLY A 294 8.62 -5.83 25.34
C GLY A 294 8.69 -4.31 25.47
N ALA A 295 9.64 -3.65 24.80
CA ALA A 295 9.71 -2.19 24.70
C ALA A 295 8.86 -1.62 23.54
N ILE A 296 8.41 -2.44 22.59
CA ILE A 296 7.41 -2.02 21.58
C ILE A 296 6.03 -2.14 22.22
N ARG A 297 5.57 -1.06 22.86
CA ARG A 297 4.26 -1.03 23.51
C ARG A 297 3.15 -0.47 22.64
N ILE A 298 3.51 0.29 21.60
CA ILE A 298 2.59 0.91 20.66
C ILE A 298 2.95 0.45 19.26
N LEU A 299 1.96 -0.04 18.53
CA LEU A 299 2.08 -0.46 17.15
C LEU A 299 0.99 0.20 16.31
N VAL A 300 1.39 0.97 15.31
CA VAL A 300 0.51 1.51 14.29
C VAL A 300 0.63 0.66 13.03
N PHE A 301 -0.45 0.06 12.57
CA PHE A 301 -0.49 -0.81 11.40
C PHE A 301 -1.35 -0.17 10.31
N VAL A 302 -0.75 0.14 9.17
CA VAL A 302 -1.44 0.69 7.99
C VAL A 302 -1.80 -0.44 7.03
N SER A 303 -3.05 -0.47 6.56
CA SER A 303 -3.55 -1.53 5.69
C SER A 303 -4.62 -1.08 4.71
N CYS A 304 -4.44 -1.43 3.44
CA CYS A 304 -5.45 -1.14 2.40
C CYS A 304 -6.58 -2.16 2.33
N LYS A 305 -6.39 -3.34 2.95
CA LYS A 305 -7.26 -4.52 2.84
C LYS A 305 -7.21 -5.36 4.12
N PRO A 306 -7.93 -4.98 5.19
CA PRO A 306 -7.90 -5.69 6.49
C PRO A 306 -8.65 -7.05 6.48
N HIS A 307 -8.45 -7.86 5.44
CA HIS A 307 -9.05 -9.17 5.22
C HIS A 307 -8.03 -10.14 4.61
N GLY A 308 -8.27 -11.45 4.75
CA GLY A 308 -7.33 -12.47 4.28
C GLY A 308 -6.10 -12.56 5.19
N GLU A 309 -4.90 -12.58 4.60
CA GLU A 309 -3.65 -12.80 5.34
C GLU A 309 -3.32 -11.69 6.35
N ILE A 310 -3.83 -10.45 6.17
CA ILE A 310 -3.65 -9.40 7.19
C ILE A 310 -4.43 -9.71 8.46
N THR A 311 -5.63 -10.31 8.33
CA THR A 311 -6.40 -10.77 9.50
C THR A 311 -5.60 -11.77 10.30
N ARG A 312 -4.81 -12.63 9.63
CA ARG A 312 -3.90 -13.56 10.29
C ARG A 312 -2.82 -12.81 11.07
N ASN A 313 -2.14 -11.82 10.50
CA ASN A 313 -1.14 -11.05 11.25
C ASN A 313 -1.76 -10.32 12.46
N ILE A 314 -2.95 -9.72 12.31
CA ILE A 314 -3.66 -9.07 13.42
C ILE A 314 -3.94 -10.08 14.54
N ILE A 315 -4.41 -11.28 14.18
CA ILE A 315 -4.64 -12.37 15.14
C ILE A 315 -3.35 -12.80 15.82
N GLU A 316 -2.26 -12.98 15.07
CA GLU A 316 -0.94 -13.34 15.63
C GLU A 316 -0.40 -12.26 16.56
N LEU A 317 -0.65 -10.99 16.24
CA LEU A 317 -0.29 -9.85 17.08
C LEU A 317 -1.08 -9.83 18.41
N CYS A 318 -2.33 -10.26 18.39
CA CYS A 318 -3.22 -10.20 19.55
C CYS A 318 -3.36 -11.51 20.32
N CYS A 319 -2.85 -12.63 19.80
CA CYS A 319 -3.04 -13.92 20.44
C CYS A 319 -2.19 -14.07 21.71
N PRO A 320 -2.68 -14.84 22.71
CA PRO A 320 -1.93 -15.13 23.93
C PRO A 320 -0.55 -15.75 23.65
N PRO A 321 0.38 -15.68 24.62
CA PRO A 321 1.67 -16.33 24.49
C PRO A 321 1.53 -17.80 24.08
N ASN A 322 2.33 -18.21 23.10
CA ASN A 322 2.30 -19.55 22.52
C ASN A 322 3.72 -19.99 22.17
N SER A 323 4.26 -20.91 22.96
CA SER A 323 5.63 -21.43 22.80
C SER A 323 5.83 -22.17 21.47
N ALA A 324 4.81 -22.87 20.95
CA ALA A 324 4.91 -23.57 19.67
C ALA A 324 5.06 -22.58 18.50
N LYS A 325 4.43 -21.41 18.61
CA LYS A 325 4.59 -20.28 17.70
C LYS A 325 5.75 -19.34 18.06
N LYS A 326 6.45 -19.58 19.17
CA LYS A 326 7.49 -18.67 19.68
C LYS A 326 7.00 -17.23 19.89
N PHE A 327 5.71 -17.04 20.17
CA PHE A 327 5.17 -15.77 20.65
C PHE A 327 5.26 -15.78 22.17
N LEU A 328 6.28 -15.12 22.70
CA LEU A 328 6.65 -15.17 24.12
C LEU A 328 6.23 -13.90 24.86
N GLY A 329 6.07 -12.76 24.16
CA GLY A 329 5.69 -11.50 24.77
C GLY A 329 4.17 -11.33 24.97
N GLU A 330 3.79 -10.26 25.65
CA GLU A 330 2.40 -9.90 25.93
C GLU A 330 1.61 -9.55 24.65
N PRO A 331 0.36 -10.00 24.51
CA PRO A 331 -0.46 -9.74 23.33
C PRO A 331 -0.74 -8.24 23.16
N PHE A 332 -0.76 -7.78 21.91
CA PHE A 332 -1.30 -6.47 21.60
C PHE A 332 -2.83 -6.48 21.69
N VAL A 333 -3.39 -5.33 22.04
CA VAL A 333 -4.83 -5.07 22.02
C VAL A 333 -5.12 -4.04 20.95
N LEU A 334 -6.00 -4.37 20.00
CA LEU A 334 -6.51 -3.39 19.03
C LEU A 334 -7.35 -2.34 19.78
N ARG A 335 -6.91 -1.09 19.76
CA ARG A 335 -7.58 0.03 20.45
C ARG A 335 -8.41 0.88 19.50
N GLN A 336 -7.87 1.21 18.33
CA GLN A 336 -8.52 2.13 17.39
C GLN A 336 -8.30 1.69 15.95
N ALA A 337 -9.23 2.08 15.08
CA ALA A 337 -9.18 1.81 13.65
C ALA A 337 -9.72 3.04 12.90
N VAL A 338 -8.82 3.78 12.24
CA VAL A 338 -9.14 5.04 11.56
C VAL A 338 -9.02 4.85 10.05
N PRO A 339 -10.12 4.98 9.30
CA PRO A 339 -10.06 4.90 7.85
C PRO A 339 -9.60 6.20 7.23
N VAL A 340 -8.84 6.07 6.15
CA VAL A 340 -8.42 7.19 5.31
C VAL A 340 -8.81 6.88 3.87
N ASP A 341 -9.57 7.78 3.26
CA ASP A 341 -9.93 7.65 1.86
C ASP A 341 -8.80 8.15 0.95
N LEU A 342 -7.85 7.25 0.68
CA LEU A 342 -6.74 7.52 -0.21
C LEU A 342 -7.12 7.39 -1.70
N PHE A 343 -8.22 6.69 -2.00
CA PHE A 343 -8.64 6.39 -3.38
C PHE A 343 -10.12 6.74 -3.59
N PRO A 344 -10.47 8.04 -3.66
CA PRO A 344 -11.83 8.49 -3.96
C PRO A 344 -12.39 7.84 -5.24
N HIS A 345 -13.71 7.69 -5.31
CA HIS A 345 -14.44 7.01 -6.40
C HIS A 345 -14.07 5.53 -6.64
N THR A 346 -13.17 4.94 -5.86
CA THR A 346 -12.89 3.49 -5.87
C THR A 346 -13.38 2.85 -4.57
N PRO A 347 -13.56 1.52 -4.48
CA PRO A 347 -13.88 0.86 -3.20
C PRO A 347 -12.68 0.76 -2.24
N HIS A 348 -11.48 1.17 -2.70
CA HIS A 348 -10.25 1.11 -1.91
C HIS A 348 -10.23 2.22 -0.86
N ARG A 349 -9.51 1.92 0.22
CA ARG A 349 -9.31 2.78 1.39
C ARG A 349 -8.10 2.25 2.16
N GLU A 350 -7.44 3.12 2.90
CA GLU A 350 -6.45 2.74 3.90
C GLU A 350 -7.11 2.67 5.28
N LEU A 351 -6.60 1.80 6.13
CA LEU A 351 -7.01 1.66 7.52
C LEU A 351 -5.77 1.76 8.40
N VAL A 352 -5.75 2.73 9.31
CA VAL A 352 -4.72 2.88 10.32
C VAL A 352 -5.24 2.25 11.61
N LEU A 353 -4.59 1.18 12.05
CA LEU A 353 -4.94 0.42 13.24
C LEU A 353 -3.95 0.75 14.36
N LEU A 354 -4.45 1.12 15.53
CA LEU A 354 -3.64 1.34 16.72
C LEU A 354 -3.74 0.12 17.63
N PHE A 355 -2.59 -0.46 17.93
CA PHE A 355 -2.42 -1.54 18.88
C PHE A 355 -1.59 -1.07 20.07
N THR A 356 -1.96 -1.53 21.27
CA THR A 356 -1.20 -1.28 22.51
C THR A 356 -0.98 -2.58 23.27
N GLN A 357 0.18 -2.77 23.86
CA GLN A 357 0.39 -3.81 24.89
C GLN A 357 -0.06 -3.32 26.27
#